data_AF-A0A2G6KDL1-F1
#
_entry.id   AF-A0A2G6KDL1-F1
#
_cell.length_a   1.000
_cell.length_b   1.000
_cell.length_c   1.000
_cell.angle_alpha   90.00
_cell.angle_beta   90.00
_cell.angle_gamma   90.00
#
_symmetry.space_group_name_H-M   'P 1'
#
loop_
_entity.id
_entity.type
_entity.pdbx_description
1 polymer ?
#
loop_
_entity_poly.entity_id
_entity_poly.type
_entity_poly.pdbx_seq_one_letter_code
_entity_poly.pdbx_strand_id
1 'polypeptide(L)'
;MVPLTEATTDDTSREPDHTREALIAEIRAEFGDQVVGHHLIDHLDQWVRFTPEVWGQASSWFMAQGFGYLHFLSGIDWLPSPFGKSEEGPH
;
A
#
# COMPACT_ATOMS: atom_id res chain seq x y z
N MET A 1 7.96 25.00 -16.30
CA MET A 1 6.91 24.14 -15.72
C MET A 1 7.23 22.73 -16.16
N VAL A 2 7.79 21.92 -15.27
CA VAL A 2 8.03 20.49 -15.54
C VAL A 2 6.64 19.83 -15.54
N PRO A 3 6.25 19.07 -16.58
CA PRO A 3 4.97 18.37 -16.53
C PRO A 3 5.04 17.36 -15.38
N LEU A 4 4.00 17.31 -14.53
CA LEU A 4 3.83 16.15 -13.68
C LEU A 4 3.65 14.96 -14.62
N THR A 5 4.63 14.06 -14.60
CA THR A 5 4.53 12.79 -15.31
C THR A 5 3.25 12.11 -14.86
N GLU A 6 2.34 11.84 -15.79
CA GLU A 6 1.17 11.00 -15.54
C GLU A 6 1.65 9.69 -14.89
N ALA A 7 0.98 9.27 -13.81
CA ALA A 7 1.17 7.92 -13.31
C ALA A 7 0.67 6.96 -14.39
N THR A 8 1.60 6.40 -15.17
CA THR A 8 1.30 5.41 -16.21
C THR A 8 0.48 4.29 -15.60
N THR A 9 -0.78 4.20 -16.05
CA THR A 9 -1.67 3.11 -15.69
C THR A 9 -1.22 1.86 -16.42
N ASP A 10 -0.96 0.82 -15.63
CA ASP A 10 -1.05 -0.60 -15.95
C ASP A 10 -0.26 -1.09 -17.19
N ASP A 11 1.02 -1.40 -16.96
CA ASP A 11 1.74 -2.35 -17.78
C ASP A 11 1.85 -3.67 -17.00
N THR A 12 0.87 -4.55 -17.17
CA THR A 12 0.90 -5.93 -16.66
C THR A 12 1.84 -6.84 -17.46
N SER A 13 2.66 -6.31 -18.38
CA SER A 13 3.61 -7.10 -19.18
C SER A 13 4.99 -7.25 -18.51
N ARG A 14 5.11 -6.92 -17.22
CA ARG A 14 6.35 -7.13 -16.46
C ARG A 14 6.50 -8.61 -16.12
N GLU A 15 7.76 -9.07 -16.09
CA GLU A 15 8.07 -10.39 -15.54
C GLU A 15 7.65 -10.45 -14.06
N PRO A 16 7.15 -11.61 -13.58
CA PRO A 16 6.70 -11.74 -12.19
C PRO A 16 7.81 -11.45 -11.18
N ASP A 17 7.48 -10.69 -10.14
CA ASP A 17 8.37 -10.41 -9.03
C ASP A 17 8.25 -11.46 -7.92
N HIS A 18 8.93 -12.58 -8.11
CA HIS A 18 8.91 -13.71 -7.17
C HIS A 18 9.36 -13.35 -5.75
N THR A 19 10.17 -12.30 -5.57
CA THR A 19 10.58 -11.86 -4.23
C THR A 19 9.41 -11.21 -3.50
N ARG A 20 8.70 -10.30 -4.18
CA ARG A 20 7.53 -9.62 -3.61
C ARG A 20 6.34 -10.58 -3.45
N GLU A 21 6.19 -11.54 -4.35
CA GLU A 21 5.19 -12.62 -4.22
C GLU A 21 5.45 -13.49 -2.98
N ALA A 22 6.70 -13.89 -2.76
CA ALA A 22 7.08 -14.67 -1.58
C ALA A 22 6.80 -13.90 -0.28
N LEU A 23 7.09 -12.60 -0.25
CA LEU A 23 6.79 -11.75 0.92
C LEU A 23 5.27 -11.69 1.20
N ILE A 24 4.42 -11.57 0.19
CA ILE A 24 2.95 -11.65 0.39
C ILE A 24 2.57 -13.01 0.98
N ALA A 25 3.14 -14.10 0.47
CA ALA A 25 2.84 -15.44 0.96
C ALA A 25 3.22 -15.59 2.45
N GLU A 26 4.38 -15.08 2.86
CA GLU A 26 4.84 -15.06 4.25
C GLU A 26 3.91 -14.22 5.14
N ILE A 27 3.55 -13.01 4.70
CA ILE A 27 2.62 -12.14 5.43
C ILE A 27 1.25 -12.83 5.61
N ARG A 28 0.75 -13.50 4.58
CA ARG A 28 -0.51 -14.24 4.65
C ARG A 28 -0.42 -15.48 5.55
N ALA A 29 0.74 -16.14 5.58
CA ALA A 29 0.97 -17.27 6.47
C ALA A 29 1.00 -16.84 7.95
N GLU A 30 1.59 -15.69 8.26
CA GLU A 30 1.66 -15.13 9.62
C GLU A 30 0.29 -14.61 10.10
N PHE A 31 -0.38 -13.80 9.28
CA PHE A 31 -1.54 -13.02 9.72
C PHE A 31 -2.89 -13.60 9.31
N GLY A 32 -2.91 -14.59 8.40
CA GLY A 32 -4.11 -15.29 7.98
C GLY A 32 -5.23 -14.35 7.53
N ASP A 33 -6.41 -14.52 8.12
CA ASP A 33 -7.63 -13.77 7.80
C ASP A 33 -7.54 -12.27 8.15
N GLN A 34 -6.53 -11.86 8.92
CA GLN A 34 -6.28 -10.45 9.21
C GLN A 34 -5.71 -9.71 7.99
N VAL A 35 -5.24 -10.41 6.95
CA VAL A 35 -4.88 -9.83 5.65
C VAL A 35 -6.14 -9.76 4.77
N VAL A 36 -6.75 -8.58 4.72
CA VAL A 36 -8.02 -8.33 4.00
C VAL A 36 -7.81 -7.86 2.56
N GLY A 37 -6.57 -7.80 2.09
CA GLY A 37 -6.25 -7.50 0.70
C GLY A 37 -4.77 -7.27 0.49
N HIS A 38 -4.34 -7.38 -0.76
CA HIS A 38 -3.02 -6.95 -1.20
C HIS A 38 -3.12 -6.51 -2.66
N HIS A 39 -2.16 -5.71 -3.09
CA HIS A 39 -1.99 -5.39 -4.50
C HIS A 39 -0.48 -5.35 -4.78
N LEU A 40 -0.08 -5.82 -5.95
CA LEU A 40 1.31 -5.93 -6.37
C LEU A 40 1.38 -5.38 -7.79
N ILE A 41 2.32 -4.47 -8.01
CA ILE A 41 2.80 -4.10 -9.33
C ILE A 41 4.25 -4.57 -9.41
N ASP A 42 4.51 -5.53 -10.30
CA ASP A 42 5.83 -6.16 -10.41
C ASP A 42 6.95 -5.13 -10.55
N HIS A 43 7.98 -5.33 -9.73
CA HIS A 43 9.17 -4.49 -9.66
C HIS A 43 8.93 -2.98 -9.38
N LEU A 44 7.70 -2.57 -9.05
CA LEU A 44 7.35 -1.17 -8.79
C LEU A 44 6.90 -0.97 -7.33
N ASP A 45 5.73 -1.49 -6.97
CA ASP A 45 5.13 -1.21 -5.67
C ASP A 45 4.27 -2.38 -5.16
N GLN A 46 4.08 -2.44 -3.85
CA GLN A 46 3.28 -3.46 -3.18
C GLN A 46 2.59 -2.88 -1.96
N TRP A 47 1.33 -3.27 -1.78
CA TRP A 47 0.54 -2.87 -0.61
C TRP A 47 -0.14 -4.10 -0.02
N VAL A 48 -0.18 -4.14 1.31
CA VAL A 48 -0.97 -5.12 2.06
C VAL A 48 -1.92 -4.37 2.98
N ARG A 49 -3.18 -4.79 2.97
CA ARG A 49 -4.24 -4.23 3.82
C ARG A 49 -4.54 -5.22 4.92
N PHE A 50 -4.46 -4.73 6.14
CA PHE A 50 -4.76 -5.49 7.35
C PHE A 50 -6.10 -5.04 7.94
N THR A 51 -6.68 -5.86 8.82
CA THR A 51 -7.70 -5.34 9.76
C THR A 51 -7.04 -4.37 10.75
N PRO A 52 -7.79 -3.41 11.32
CA PRO A 52 -7.21 -2.41 12.22
C PRO A 52 -6.55 -3.00 13.47
N GLU A 53 -7.06 -4.11 13.99
CA GLU A 53 -6.66 -4.71 15.27
C GLU A 53 -5.23 -5.22 15.25
N VAL A 54 -4.71 -5.63 14.09
CA VAL A 54 -3.39 -6.26 13.96
C VAL A 54 -2.29 -5.26 13.60
N TRP A 55 -2.61 -3.98 13.35
CA TRP A 55 -1.64 -3.01 12.83
C TRP A 55 -0.37 -2.88 13.69
N GLY A 56 -0.53 -2.85 15.02
CA GLY A 56 0.59 -2.81 15.95
C GLY A 56 1.45 -4.07 15.91
N GLN A 57 0.83 -5.25 15.88
CA GLN A 57 1.55 -6.53 15.78
C GLN A 57 2.27 -6.65 14.44
N ALA A 58 1.62 -6.26 13.34
CA ALA A 58 2.21 -6.26 12.00
C ALA A 58 3.47 -5.38 11.95
N SER A 59 3.43 -4.18 12.53
CA SER A 59 4.60 -3.29 12.58
C SER A 59 5.80 -3.93 13.29
N SER A 60 5.54 -4.65 14.39
CA SER A 60 6.59 -5.34 15.16
C SER A 60 7.16 -6.54 14.40
N TRP A 61 6.31 -7.29 13.70
CA TRP A 61 6.73 -8.38 12.83
C TRP A 61 7.62 -7.86 11.69
N PHE A 62 7.21 -6.80 10.99
CA PHE A 62 8.01 -6.18 9.92
C PHE A 62 9.38 -5.70 10.43
N MET A 63 9.44 -5.07 11.61
CA MET A 63 10.73 -4.70 12.21
C MET A 63 11.63 -5.92 12.46
N ALA A 64 11.06 -7.04 12.93
CA ALA A 64 11.81 -8.29 13.15
C ALA A 64 12.32 -8.92 11.84
N GLN A 65 11.63 -8.71 10.72
CA GLN A 65 12.09 -9.12 9.38
C GLN A 65 13.12 -8.16 8.76
N GLY A 66 13.49 -7.08 9.45
CA GLY A 66 14.51 -6.13 9.00
C GLY A 66 13.97 -4.86 8.34
N PHE A 67 12.65 -4.65 8.29
CA PHE A 67 12.04 -3.39 7.83
C PHE A 67 12.17 -2.30 8.91
N GLY A 68 13.39 -1.82 9.15
CA GLY A 68 13.72 -0.89 10.23
C GLY A 68 13.48 0.60 9.93
N TYR A 69 12.99 0.95 8.73
CA TYR A 69 12.76 2.32 8.32
C TYR A 69 11.29 2.57 7.95
N LEU A 70 10.67 3.55 8.62
CA LEU A 70 9.34 4.04 8.30
C LEU A 70 9.45 5.34 7.50
N HIS A 71 9.07 5.31 6.23
CA HIS A 71 9.17 6.48 5.35
C HIS A 71 8.10 7.53 5.64
N PHE A 72 6.82 7.13 5.76
CA PHE A 72 5.72 8.04 6.03
C PHE A 72 4.53 7.32 6.69
N LEU A 73 3.68 8.09 7.36
CA LEU A 73 2.37 7.66 7.84
C LEU A 73 1.32 8.68 7.38
N SER A 74 0.25 8.20 6.76
CA SER A 74 -0.86 9.02 6.33
C SER A 74 -2.18 8.40 6.80
N GLY A 75 -3.17 9.25 7.08
CA GLY A 75 -4.54 8.85 7.37
C GLY A 75 -5.44 9.35 6.25
N ILE A 76 -6.37 8.51 5.81
CA ILE A 76 -7.35 8.87 4.78
C ILE A 76 -8.72 8.88 5.44
N ASP A 77 -9.40 10.01 5.35
CA ASP A 77 -10.83 10.10 5.65
C ASP A 77 -11.60 9.86 4.34
N TRP A 78 -12.38 8.78 4.32
CA TRP A 78 -13.20 8.41 3.17
C TRP A 78 -14.58 9.06 3.20
N LEU A 79 -14.89 9.84 4.24
CA LEU A 79 -16.14 10.60 4.28
C LEU A 79 -16.14 11.70 3.22
N PRO A 80 -17.31 12.01 2.64
CA PRO A 80 -17.45 13.19 1.80
C PRO A 80 -16.97 14.43 2.56
N SER A 81 -16.03 15.16 1.97
CA SER A 81 -15.53 16.41 2.54
C SER A 81 -16.71 17.37 2.77
N PRO A 82 -16.87 17.93 3.99
CA PRO A 82 -17.92 18.92 4.27
C PRO A 82 -17.70 20.23 3.51
N PHE A 83 -16.51 20.42 2.92
CA PHE A 83 -16.15 21.61 2.14
C PHE A 83 -16.26 21.40 0.62
N GLY A 84 -16.84 20.27 0.19
CA GLY A 84 -16.84 19.86 -1.22
C GLY A 84 -15.47 19.33 -1.66
N LYS A 85 -15.34 19.02 -2.96
CA LYS A 85 -14.05 18.60 -3.53
C LYS A 85 -13.17 19.82 -3.76
N SER A 86 -11.90 19.74 -3.38
CA SER A 86 -10.90 20.78 -3.67
C SER A 86 -10.77 21.08 -5.16
N GLU A 87 -11.01 20.07 -6.02
CA GLU A 87 -10.99 20.17 -7.48
C GLU A 87 -12.16 21.02 -8.04
N GLU A 88 -13.21 21.25 -7.25
CA GLU A 88 -14.41 22.00 -7.63
C GLU A 88 -14.40 23.44 -7.06
N GLY A 89 -13.26 23.91 -6.53
CA GLY A 89 -13.08 25.29 -6.04
C GLY A 89 -13.22 26.36 -7.12
N PRO A 90 -13.45 27.64 -6.76
CA PRO A 90 -13.78 28.68 -7.73
C PRO A 90 -12.60 28.94 -8.68
N HIS A 91 -12.86 28.79 -9.98
CA HIS A 91 -12.02 29.32 -11.05
C HIS A 91 -12.05 30.86 -11.06
#